data_AF-A0A126X0B0-F1
#
_entry.id   AF-A0A126X0B0-F1
#
_cell.length_a   1.000
_cell.length_b   1.000
_cell.length_c   1.000
_cell.angle_alpha   90.00
_cell.angle_beta   90.00
_cell.angle_gamma   90.00
#
_symmetry.space_group_name_H-M   'P 1'
#
loop_
_entity.id
_entity.type
_entity.pdbx_description
1 polymer ?
#
loop_
_entity_poly.entity_id
_entity_poly.type
_entity_poly.pdbx_seq_one_letter_code
_entity_poly.pdbx_strand_id
1 'polypeptide(L)'
;MSISSSHPGRDCLIGRSLIARYSSSVRAALDALPENFVITDPCISGNPIVFASRGFIDLCGYTVGEVIGRNGRMFQGPGTDRRSVLEIREAIRGERGVQISLLNYRKDGSPYRILLQLSPVFGVDDGSVVHFVGVQVPISRKSRAFGSSMRDVVLGSCGMEMCVDSMGELGRCPQFDSFVDSDNRGLEAEESCEASELEKQKASTAINNILSALIHYSELTGSVVCRKRCSSFAVGSLSSSLNTSLGRIKQSFVLTDPHLPDMPIVYASDAFLHSTGYSRQEVIGHNCRFLNGPGTDVEALCQIRKSIQTEQACTVRILNYRKDKSSFWNLLHISPVRDASGKVVFYIRVQLDEGSKNEGQGLNAQMRLLGAVGAVKVAVRSLSMGPGPSKP
;
A
#
# COMPACT_ATOMS: atom_id res chain seq x y z
N MET A 1 -5.06 19.02 15.02
CA MET A 1 -6.35 18.72 14.35
C MET A 1 -6.14 18.85 12.86
N SER A 2 -5.97 17.72 12.17
CA SER A 2 -5.69 17.70 10.73
C SER A 2 -6.91 17.13 10.04
N ILE A 3 -7.76 18.01 9.51
CA ILE A 3 -8.93 17.63 8.72
C ILE A 3 -8.39 16.96 7.45
N SER A 4 -8.52 15.63 7.36
CA SER A 4 -8.21 14.92 6.13
C SER A 4 -9.29 15.29 5.11
N SER A 5 -8.93 16.13 4.15
CA SER A 5 -9.77 16.44 2.99
C SER A 5 -9.96 15.18 2.14
N SER A 6 -10.99 14.38 2.46
CA SER A 6 -11.46 13.31 1.57
C SER A 6 -11.99 13.97 0.30
N HIS A 7 -11.44 13.54 -0.84
CA HIS A 7 -11.82 14.07 -2.15
C HIS A 7 -13.03 13.27 -2.65
N PRO A 8 -14.17 13.89 -2.98
CA PRO A 8 -15.42 13.18 -3.30
C PRO A 8 -15.30 12.16 -4.44
N GLY A 9 -14.43 12.42 -5.43
CA GLY A 9 -14.14 11.47 -6.52
C GLY A 9 -13.37 10.22 -6.06
N ARG A 10 -12.52 10.33 -5.03
CA ARG A 10 -11.73 9.21 -4.51
C ARG A 10 -12.61 8.25 -3.69
N ASP A 11 -13.52 8.78 -2.90
CA ASP A 11 -14.44 7.97 -2.09
C ASP A 11 -15.39 7.16 -2.98
N CYS A 12 -15.83 7.75 -4.10
CA CYS A 12 -16.59 7.03 -5.12
C CYS A 12 -15.79 5.88 -5.76
N LEU A 13 -14.51 6.09 -6.08
CA LEU A 13 -13.63 5.05 -6.63
C LEU A 13 -13.42 3.90 -5.64
N ILE A 14 -13.18 4.21 -4.37
CA ILE A 14 -13.04 3.21 -3.30
C ILE A 14 -14.34 2.41 -3.14
N GLY A 15 -15.48 3.09 -3.09
CA GLY A 15 -16.80 2.46 -2.99
C GLY A 15 -17.15 1.56 -4.19
N ARG A 16 -16.56 1.80 -5.37
CA ARG A 16 -16.77 1.00 -6.57
C ARG A 16 -15.69 -0.06 -6.85
N SER A 17 -14.53 0.00 -6.19
CA SER A 17 -13.37 -0.85 -6.46
C SER A 17 -13.73 -2.35 -6.51
N LEU A 18 -14.34 -2.87 -5.45
CA LEU A 18 -14.73 -4.29 -5.40
C LEU A 18 -15.81 -4.63 -6.43
N ILE A 19 -16.88 -3.85 -6.49
CA ILE A 19 -18.02 -4.14 -7.37
C ILE A 19 -17.73 -3.90 -8.86
N ALA A 20 -16.58 -3.33 -9.19
CA ALA A 20 -16.11 -3.22 -10.57
C ALA A 20 -15.55 -4.54 -11.11
N ARG A 21 -15.14 -5.46 -10.23
CA ARG A 21 -14.50 -6.75 -10.59
C ARG A 21 -15.24 -7.97 -10.07
N TYR A 22 -16.07 -7.80 -9.04
CA TYR A 22 -16.77 -8.88 -8.38
C TYR A 22 -18.27 -8.55 -8.33
N SER A 23 -19.11 -9.59 -8.24
CA SER A 23 -20.55 -9.36 -8.13
C SER A 23 -20.90 -8.58 -6.86
N SER A 24 -22.06 -7.91 -6.85
CA SER A 24 -22.51 -7.11 -5.71
C SER A 24 -22.61 -7.89 -4.40
N SER A 25 -22.78 -9.22 -4.47
CA SER A 25 -22.85 -10.12 -3.32
C SER A 25 -21.49 -10.42 -2.67
N VAL A 26 -20.36 -10.08 -3.30
CA VAL A 26 -19.01 -10.40 -2.77
C VAL A 26 -18.80 -9.84 -1.37
N ARG A 27 -19.31 -8.65 -1.08
CA ARG A 27 -19.13 -8.00 0.22
C ARG A 27 -19.76 -8.81 1.34
N ALA A 28 -21.02 -9.22 1.14
CA ALA A 28 -21.73 -10.04 2.13
C ALA A 28 -21.02 -11.37 2.37
N ALA A 29 -20.49 -12.01 1.33
CA ALA A 29 -19.72 -13.24 1.47
C ALA A 29 -18.40 -13.05 2.22
N LEU A 30 -17.67 -11.96 1.93
CA LEU A 30 -16.44 -11.61 2.64
C LEU A 30 -16.70 -11.20 4.10
N ASP A 31 -17.82 -10.52 4.38
CA ASP A 31 -18.24 -10.14 5.73
C ASP A 31 -18.64 -11.35 6.59
N ALA A 32 -19.06 -12.46 5.97
CA ALA A 32 -19.39 -13.71 6.65
C ALA A 32 -18.14 -14.52 7.05
N LEU A 33 -16.96 -14.16 6.56
CA LEU A 33 -15.71 -14.84 6.88
C LEU A 33 -15.21 -14.43 8.29
N PRO A 34 -14.88 -15.40 9.17
CA PRO A 34 -14.39 -15.11 10.53
C PRO A 34 -12.95 -14.56 10.57
N GLU A 35 -12.22 -14.61 9.46
CA GLU A 35 -10.83 -14.20 9.36
C GLU A 35 -10.63 -12.68 9.54
N ASN A 36 -9.47 -12.28 10.07
CA ASN A 36 -9.05 -10.88 10.14
C ASN A 36 -8.28 -10.52 8.87
N PHE A 37 -8.88 -9.77 7.96
CA PHE A 37 -8.20 -9.39 6.72
C PHE A 37 -8.65 -8.04 6.17
N VAL A 38 -7.78 -7.49 5.33
CA VAL A 38 -8.07 -6.32 4.51
C VAL A 38 -7.82 -6.64 3.05
N ILE A 39 -8.56 -5.98 2.17
CA ILE A 39 -8.28 -5.98 0.73
C ILE A 39 -7.88 -4.56 0.34
N THR A 40 -6.77 -4.43 -0.38
CA THR A 40 -6.31 -3.13 -0.90
C THR A 40 -6.35 -3.15 -2.43
N ASP A 41 -6.56 -1.97 -3.02
CA ASP A 41 -6.60 -1.80 -4.47
C ASP A 41 -5.36 -1.01 -4.92
N PRO A 42 -4.37 -1.67 -5.56
CA PRO A 42 -3.17 -0.99 -6.02
C PRO A 42 -3.40 -0.11 -7.26
N CYS A 43 -4.52 -0.25 -7.98
CA CYS A 43 -4.90 0.60 -9.11
C CYS A 43 -5.36 1.98 -8.62
N ILE A 44 -5.81 2.08 -7.37
CA ILE A 44 -6.11 3.36 -6.72
C ILE A 44 -4.83 3.95 -6.10
N SER A 45 -4.63 5.25 -6.34
CA SER A 45 -3.51 6.02 -5.81
C SER A 45 -3.31 5.81 -4.31
N GLY A 46 -2.09 5.38 -3.96
CA GLY A 46 -1.68 5.11 -2.59
C GLY A 46 -1.97 3.71 -2.06
N ASN A 47 -2.47 2.79 -2.90
CA ASN A 47 -2.88 1.43 -2.53
C ASN A 47 -3.77 1.42 -1.26
N PRO A 48 -4.95 2.07 -1.31
CA PRO A 48 -5.84 2.16 -0.16
C PRO A 48 -6.53 0.83 0.13
N ILE A 49 -6.93 0.66 1.39
CA ILE A 49 -7.84 -0.39 1.85
C ILE A 49 -9.22 -0.11 1.28
N VAL A 50 -9.76 -1.06 0.54
CA VAL A 50 -11.10 -1.00 -0.09
C VAL A 50 -12.10 -1.93 0.60
N PHE A 51 -11.61 -2.83 1.45
CA PHE A 51 -12.41 -3.69 2.31
C PHE A 51 -11.66 -4.05 3.59
N ALA A 52 -12.38 -4.15 4.70
CA ALA A 52 -11.87 -4.56 5.99
C ALA A 52 -12.90 -5.48 6.64
N SER A 53 -12.49 -6.71 7.00
CA SER A 53 -13.39 -7.68 7.62
C SER A 53 -13.79 -7.25 9.02
N ARG A 54 -14.92 -7.75 9.51
CA ARG A 54 -15.40 -7.45 10.86
C ARG A 54 -14.39 -7.87 11.94
N GLY A 55 -13.80 -9.06 11.80
CA GLY A 55 -12.74 -9.51 12.71
C GLY A 55 -11.51 -8.59 12.69
N PHE A 56 -11.15 -8.02 11.54
CA PHE A 56 -10.07 -7.04 11.46
C PHE A 56 -10.39 -5.72 12.20
N ILE A 57 -11.62 -5.23 12.08
CA ILE A 57 -12.11 -4.04 12.79
C ILE A 57 -12.06 -4.27 14.29
N ASP A 58 -12.59 -5.39 14.76
CA ASP A 58 -12.58 -5.77 16.18
C ASP A 58 -11.14 -5.92 16.71
N LEU A 59 -10.23 -6.45 15.87
CA LEU A 59 -8.82 -6.54 16.21
C LEU A 59 -8.17 -5.15 16.34
N CYS A 60 -8.25 -4.29 15.33
CA CYS A 60 -7.50 -3.02 15.36
C CYS A 60 -8.15 -1.92 16.22
N GLY A 61 -9.45 -2.03 16.53
CA GLY A 61 -10.20 -1.05 17.32
C GLY A 61 -10.58 0.23 16.55
N TYR A 62 -10.29 0.28 15.24
CA TYR A 62 -10.74 1.36 14.36
C TYR A 62 -12.09 1.02 13.75
N THR A 63 -12.89 2.03 13.44
CA THR A 63 -14.14 1.83 12.68
C THR A 63 -13.88 1.59 11.20
N VAL A 64 -14.82 0.96 10.49
CA VAL A 64 -14.73 0.77 9.02
C VAL A 64 -14.48 2.10 8.30
N GLY A 65 -15.20 3.16 8.67
CA GLY A 65 -15.05 4.49 8.06
C GLY A 65 -13.67 5.14 8.27
N GLU A 66 -12.97 4.78 9.35
CA GLU A 66 -11.60 5.26 9.61
C GLU A 66 -10.54 4.50 8.80
N VAL A 67 -10.80 3.23 8.50
CA VAL A 67 -9.87 2.32 7.81
C VAL A 67 -9.98 2.42 6.29
N ILE A 68 -11.20 2.45 5.75
CA ILE A 68 -11.44 2.48 4.31
C ILE A 68 -10.82 3.73 3.69
N GLY A 69 -10.11 3.56 2.56
CA GLY A 69 -9.39 4.63 1.88
C GLY A 69 -8.00 4.96 2.43
N ARG A 70 -7.63 4.41 3.59
CA ARG A 70 -6.29 4.54 4.17
C ARG A 70 -5.35 3.46 3.66
N ASN A 71 -4.05 3.69 3.80
CA ASN A 71 -3.05 2.68 3.50
C ASN A 71 -2.69 1.93 4.79
N GLY A 72 -2.40 0.63 4.70
CA GLY A 72 -2.07 -0.23 5.85
C GLY A 72 -0.91 0.24 6.73
N ARG A 73 -0.08 1.18 6.25
CA ARG A 73 0.92 1.86 7.07
C ARG A 73 0.34 2.57 8.31
N MET A 74 -0.96 2.86 8.34
CA MET A 74 -1.61 3.53 9.48
C MET A 74 -1.55 2.71 10.78
N PHE A 75 -1.36 1.40 10.70
CA PHE A 75 -1.28 0.52 11.88
C PHE A 75 0.15 0.39 12.44
N GLN A 76 1.13 1.01 11.78
CA GLN A 76 2.53 0.99 12.20
C GLN A 76 2.77 2.06 13.27
N GLY A 77 3.75 1.84 14.15
CA GLY A 77 4.12 2.76 15.21
C GLY A 77 5.61 2.70 15.58
N PRO A 78 6.01 3.31 16.71
CA PRO A 78 7.43 3.53 17.04
C PRO A 78 8.28 2.25 17.11
N GLY A 79 7.70 1.17 17.63
CA GLY A 79 8.36 -0.15 17.72
C GLY A 79 8.13 -1.07 16.52
N THR A 80 7.50 -0.59 15.44
CA THR A 80 7.36 -1.42 14.23
C THR A 80 8.70 -1.55 13.53
N ASP A 81 9.17 -2.79 13.35
CA ASP A 81 10.47 -3.05 12.71
C ASP A 81 10.51 -2.54 11.26
N ARG A 82 11.55 -1.77 10.96
CA ARG A 82 11.76 -1.16 9.65
C ARG A 82 12.16 -2.19 8.59
N ARG A 83 12.85 -3.27 8.96
CA ARG A 83 13.23 -4.32 8.00
C ARG A 83 11.98 -5.04 7.52
N SER A 84 11.06 -5.40 8.42
CA SER A 84 9.77 -5.97 8.05
C SER A 84 8.95 -5.07 7.13
N VAL A 85 8.90 -3.75 7.41
CA VAL A 85 8.20 -2.78 6.55
C VAL A 85 8.84 -2.68 5.16
N LEU A 86 10.16 -2.75 5.07
CA LEU A 86 10.87 -2.78 3.79
C LEU A 86 10.57 -4.07 3.02
N GLU A 87 10.56 -5.22 3.67
CA GLU A 87 10.23 -6.49 3.03
C GLU A 87 8.80 -6.50 2.45
N ILE A 88 7.82 -5.99 3.20
CA ILE A 88 6.44 -5.82 2.72
C ILE A 88 6.42 -4.90 1.50
N ARG A 89 7.17 -3.78 1.54
CA ARG A 89 7.25 -2.85 0.42
C ARG A 89 7.84 -3.50 -0.82
N GLU A 90 8.91 -4.26 -0.67
CA GLU A 90 9.56 -4.97 -1.78
C GLU A 90 8.69 -6.12 -2.31
N ALA A 91 7.90 -6.78 -1.45
CA ALA A 91 6.91 -7.77 -1.87
C ALA A 91 5.78 -7.16 -2.70
N ILE A 92 5.22 -6.02 -2.26
CA ILE A 92 4.26 -5.26 -3.06
C ILE A 92 4.91 -4.80 -4.37
N ARG A 93 6.18 -4.38 -4.32
CA ARG A 93 6.89 -3.89 -5.51
C ARG A 93 7.11 -4.96 -6.57
N GLY A 94 7.51 -6.14 -6.12
CA GLY A 94 7.70 -7.34 -6.92
C GLY A 94 6.41 -8.14 -7.16
N GLU A 95 5.26 -7.63 -6.73
CA GLU A 95 3.94 -8.25 -6.96
C GLU A 95 3.92 -9.72 -6.52
N ARG A 96 4.48 -9.98 -5.34
CA ARG A 96 4.65 -11.31 -4.75
C ARG A 96 4.02 -11.38 -3.37
N GLY A 97 3.67 -12.60 -2.96
CA GLY A 97 3.24 -12.85 -1.58
C GLY A 97 4.40 -12.70 -0.59
N VAL A 98 4.07 -12.38 0.65
CA VAL A 98 5.02 -12.38 1.78
C VAL A 98 4.29 -12.79 3.05
N GLN A 99 5.00 -13.53 3.90
CA GLN A 99 4.54 -13.89 5.24
C GLN A 99 5.55 -13.32 6.24
N ILE A 100 5.10 -12.45 7.14
CA ILE A 100 6.02 -11.77 8.06
C ILE A 100 5.37 -11.43 9.39
N SER A 101 6.15 -11.52 10.47
CA SER A 101 5.72 -11.07 11.79
C SER A 101 5.89 -9.55 11.89
N LEU A 102 4.86 -8.84 12.34
CA LEU A 102 4.84 -7.38 12.39
C LEU A 102 4.24 -6.91 13.71
N LEU A 103 4.80 -5.84 14.29
CA LEU A 103 4.18 -5.13 15.41
C LEU A 103 3.28 -4.01 14.89
N ASN A 104 1.99 -4.11 15.18
CA ASN A 104 0.99 -3.09 14.89
C ASN A 104 0.48 -2.42 16.17
N TYR A 105 -0.23 -1.31 16.01
CA TYR A 105 -0.80 -0.51 17.09
C TYR A 105 -2.30 -0.36 16.89
N ARG A 106 -3.07 -0.62 17.95
CA ARG A 106 -4.52 -0.41 17.95
C ARG A 106 -4.85 1.08 18.01
N LYS A 107 -6.14 1.41 17.89
CA LYS A 107 -6.62 2.80 18.00
C LYS A 107 -6.28 3.45 19.35
N ASP A 108 -6.28 2.69 20.44
CA ASP A 108 -5.90 3.14 21.78
C ASP A 108 -4.38 3.27 21.99
N GLY A 109 -3.58 2.96 20.96
CA GLY A 109 -2.12 2.97 21.02
C GLY A 109 -1.49 1.69 21.59
N SER A 110 -2.28 0.69 21.99
CA SER A 110 -1.74 -0.57 22.50
C SER A 110 -1.03 -1.36 21.39
N PRO A 111 0.20 -1.85 21.63
CA PRO A 111 0.94 -2.64 20.65
C PRO A 111 0.42 -4.09 20.63
N TYR A 112 0.32 -4.68 19.44
CA TYR A 112 0.00 -6.10 19.25
C TYR A 112 0.79 -6.69 18.08
N ARG A 113 1.28 -7.93 18.26
CA ARG A 113 2.03 -8.65 17.23
C ARG A 113 1.07 -9.46 16.37
N ILE A 114 1.33 -9.46 15.07
CA ILE A 114 0.59 -10.25 14.08
C ILE A 114 1.55 -10.98 13.17
N LEU A 115 1.09 -12.10 12.63
CA LEU A 115 1.59 -12.66 11.39
C LEU A 115 0.76 -12.08 10.24
N LEU A 116 1.40 -11.30 9.39
CA LEU A 116 0.83 -10.78 8.16
C LEU A 116 1.11 -11.77 7.02
N GLN A 117 0.05 -12.33 6.43
CA GLN A 117 0.10 -13.03 5.15
C GLN A 117 -0.47 -12.09 4.07
N LEU A 118 0.41 -11.54 3.24
CA LEU A 118 0.03 -10.71 2.11
C LEU A 118 0.06 -11.54 0.82
N SER A 119 -0.98 -11.46 0.00
CA SER A 119 -1.02 -12.13 -1.30
C SER A 119 -1.63 -11.24 -2.38
N PRO A 120 -0.99 -11.10 -3.55
CA PRO A 120 -1.58 -10.43 -4.71
C PRO A 120 -2.71 -11.28 -5.31
N VAL A 121 -3.69 -10.59 -5.87
CA VAL A 121 -4.77 -11.14 -6.70
C VAL A 121 -4.58 -10.61 -8.10
N PHE A 122 -4.55 -11.49 -9.09
CA PHE A 122 -4.27 -11.12 -10.48
C PHE A 122 -5.53 -11.17 -11.33
N GLY A 123 -5.67 -10.25 -12.28
CA GLY A 123 -6.64 -10.41 -13.37
C GLY A 123 -6.17 -11.52 -14.33
N VAL A 124 -7.08 -12.37 -14.78
CA VAL A 124 -6.77 -13.41 -15.76
C VAL A 124 -6.46 -12.80 -17.13
N ASP A 125 -7.17 -11.72 -17.49
CA ASP A 125 -7.11 -11.12 -18.82
C ASP A 125 -5.76 -10.47 -19.13
N ASP A 126 -5.19 -9.78 -18.15
CA ASP A 126 -4.00 -8.93 -18.32
C ASP A 126 -2.80 -9.31 -17.46
N GLY A 127 -2.98 -10.27 -16.53
CA GLY A 127 -1.96 -10.65 -15.56
C GLY A 127 -1.59 -9.56 -14.56
N SER A 128 -2.33 -8.44 -14.54
CA SER A 128 -2.07 -7.31 -13.64
C SER A 128 -2.57 -7.62 -12.23
N VAL A 129 -1.95 -7.01 -11.21
CA VAL A 129 -2.46 -7.12 -9.84
C VAL A 129 -3.67 -6.22 -9.68
N VAL A 130 -4.84 -6.82 -9.44
CA VAL A 130 -6.10 -6.10 -9.23
C VAL A 130 -6.33 -5.74 -7.76
N HIS A 131 -5.87 -6.58 -6.83
CA HIS A 131 -5.99 -6.37 -5.39
C HIS A 131 -4.83 -7.04 -4.64
N PHE A 132 -4.60 -6.61 -3.40
CA PHE A 132 -3.84 -7.39 -2.43
C PHE A 132 -4.74 -7.79 -1.27
N VAL A 133 -4.66 -9.04 -0.84
CA VAL A 133 -5.31 -9.55 0.38
C VAL A 133 -4.26 -9.64 1.49
N GLY A 134 -4.51 -8.97 2.61
CA GLY A 134 -3.66 -9.01 3.79
C GLY A 134 -4.39 -9.64 4.98
N VAL A 135 -4.09 -10.90 5.26
CA VAL A 135 -4.59 -11.65 6.43
C VAL A 135 -3.70 -11.38 7.64
N GLN A 136 -4.30 -11.17 8.81
CA GLN A 136 -3.59 -10.84 10.05
C GLN A 136 -3.96 -11.83 11.16
N VAL A 137 -3.01 -12.68 11.53
CA VAL A 137 -3.20 -13.64 12.63
C VAL A 137 -2.49 -13.09 13.87
N PRO A 138 -3.18 -12.76 14.97
CA PRO A 138 -2.53 -12.33 16.20
C PRO A 138 -1.55 -13.39 16.71
N ILE A 139 -0.34 -12.97 17.08
CA ILE A 139 0.68 -13.87 17.64
C ILE A 139 0.51 -13.88 19.16
N SER A 140 0.27 -15.07 19.71
CA SER A 140 0.13 -15.23 21.17
C SER A 140 1.52 -15.30 21.83
N ARG A 141 1.79 -14.46 22.84
CA ARG A 141 2.99 -14.62 23.67
C ARG A 141 2.82 -15.88 24.52
N LYS A 142 3.69 -16.89 24.34
CA LYS A 142 3.82 -17.98 25.30
C LYS A 142 4.51 -17.42 26.54
N SER A 143 3.76 -17.10 27.59
CA SER A 143 4.36 -16.88 28.90
C SER A 143 4.99 -18.20 29.33
N ARG A 144 6.32 -18.25 29.53
CA ARG A 144 6.92 -19.35 30.29
C ARG A 144 6.33 -19.26 31.69
N ALA A 145 5.39 -20.13 32.01
CA ALA A 145 5.05 -20.41 33.39
C ALA A 145 6.34 -20.88 34.07
N PHE A 146 6.86 -20.09 35.00
CA PHE A 146 7.85 -20.58 35.95
C PHE A 146 7.27 -21.84 36.58
N GLY A 147 7.97 -22.96 36.42
CA GLY A 147 7.50 -24.25 36.90
C GLY A 147 7.29 -24.20 38.41
N SER A 148 6.03 -24.17 38.86
CA SER A 148 5.71 -24.74 40.15
C SER A 148 5.82 -26.25 39.96
N SER A 149 6.92 -26.82 40.44
CA SER A 149 7.04 -28.26 40.68
C SER A 149 5.78 -28.70 41.43
N MET A 150 4.90 -29.42 40.74
CA MET A 150 3.93 -30.30 41.39
C MET A 150 4.78 -31.27 42.22
N ARG A 151 4.75 -31.12 43.54
CA ARG A 151 5.04 -32.23 44.44
C ARG A 151 3.70 -32.87 44.76
N ASP A 152 3.63 -34.16 44.45
CA ASP A 152 2.54 -35.06 44.80
C ASP A 152 2.09 -34.84 46.26
N VAL A 153 0.83 -34.48 46.44
CA VAL A 153 0.15 -34.66 47.73
C VAL A 153 -0.82 -35.81 47.54
N VAL A 154 -0.36 -36.98 47.98
CA VAL A 154 -1.18 -38.16 48.23
C VAL A 154 -2.29 -37.78 49.21
N LEU A 155 -3.52 -38.07 48.81
CA LEU A 155 -4.71 -38.02 49.64
C LEU A 155 -4.53 -38.99 50.82
N GLY A 156 -4.41 -38.47 52.04
CA GLY A 156 -4.32 -39.25 53.27
C GLY A 156 -4.99 -38.50 54.41
N SER A 157 -6.21 -38.91 54.75
CA SER A 157 -6.98 -38.43 55.89
C SER A 157 -6.34 -38.83 57.23
N CYS A 158 -6.21 -37.89 58.16
CA CYS A 158 -6.58 -38.01 59.60
C CYS A 158 -5.89 -36.93 60.46
N GLY A 159 -6.63 -36.43 61.47
CA GLY A 159 -6.05 -35.92 62.72
C GLY A 159 -6.14 -34.40 62.95
N MET A 160 -7.17 -33.97 63.68
CA MET A 160 -7.18 -32.69 64.39
C MET A 160 -6.09 -32.67 65.48
N GLU A 161 -5.43 -31.52 65.68
CA GLU A 161 -5.18 -30.95 67.02
C GLU A 161 -4.64 -29.51 66.96
N MET A 162 -5.08 -28.71 67.95
CA MET A 162 -4.77 -27.31 68.17
C MET A 162 -3.44 -27.12 68.93
N CYS A 163 -2.76 -25.98 68.75
CA CYS A 163 -2.42 -24.98 69.79
C CYS A 163 -1.05 -24.26 69.60
N VAL A 164 -1.15 -22.92 69.60
CA VAL A 164 -0.50 -21.92 70.50
C VAL A 164 1.02 -21.63 70.40
N ASP A 165 1.27 -20.31 70.24
CA ASP A 165 2.39 -19.43 70.63
C ASP A 165 3.86 -19.81 70.37
N SER A 166 4.60 -18.87 69.75
CA SER A 166 5.49 -17.97 70.52
C SER A 166 6.12 -16.86 69.68
N MET A 167 6.13 -15.66 70.25
CA MET A 167 6.93 -14.50 69.87
C MET A 167 8.43 -14.74 70.08
N GLY A 168 9.27 -14.03 69.31
CA GLY A 168 10.70 -13.89 69.56
C GLY A 168 11.31 -12.77 68.72
N GLU A 169 11.79 -11.74 69.41
CA GLU A 169 12.22 -10.42 68.93
C GLU A 169 13.55 -10.34 68.16
N LEU A 170 13.68 -9.20 67.45
CA LEU A 170 14.84 -8.35 67.17
C LEU A 170 16.27 -8.93 67.13
N GLY A 171 17.01 -8.54 66.08
CA GLY A 171 18.23 -7.77 66.29
C GLY A 171 19.41 -8.00 65.34
N ARG A 172 19.74 -6.92 64.61
CA ARG A 172 21.08 -6.48 64.16
C ARG A 172 21.80 -7.22 63.01
N CYS A 173 22.01 -6.48 61.93
CA CYS A 173 23.22 -6.56 61.10
C CYS A 173 24.44 -5.98 61.87
N PRO A 174 25.67 -6.41 61.54
CA PRO A 174 26.45 -5.59 60.62
C PRO A 174 27.31 -6.37 59.59
N GLN A 175 27.50 -5.69 58.45
CA GLN A 175 28.61 -5.70 57.50
C GLN A 175 29.57 -6.89 57.45
N PHE A 176 29.63 -7.53 56.28
CA PHE A 176 30.90 -7.91 55.67
C PHE A 176 30.85 -7.68 54.16
N ASP A 177 31.85 -6.94 53.67
CA ASP A 177 32.06 -6.59 52.28
C ASP A 177 32.28 -7.82 51.40
N SER A 178 31.51 -7.92 50.32
CA SER A 178 31.99 -8.55 49.09
C SER A 178 31.43 -7.78 47.90
N PHE A 179 32.25 -6.87 47.39
CA PHE A 179 32.12 -6.30 46.06
C PHE A 179 32.05 -7.45 45.04
N VAL A 180 30.86 -7.73 44.52
CA VAL A 180 30.67 -8.49 43.29
C VAL A 180 29.92 -7.58 42.33
N ASP A 181 30.61 -7.31 41.24
CA ASP A 181 30.27 -6.47 40.10
C ASP A 181 28.80 -6.61 39.67
N SER A 182 27.96 -5.63 40.00
CA SER A 182 26.61 -5.50 39.46
C SER A 182 26.66 -4.72 38.16
N ASP A 183 27.14 -5.37 37.10
CA ASP A 183 26.87 -4.95 35.72
C ASP A 183 26.05 -6.06 35.03
N ASN A 184 24.94 -6.44 35.68
CA ASN A 184 23.84 -7.14 35.01
C ASN A 184 22.77 -6.10 34.66
N ARG A 185 23.17 -5.13 33.81
CA ARG A 185 22.22 -4.35 33.03
C ARG A 185 21.42 -5.36 32.22
N GLY A 186 20.16 -5.53 32.61
CA GLY A 186 19.22 -6.45 31.98
C GLY A 186 19.28 -6.29 30.48
N LEU A 187 19.96 -7.25 29.84
CA LEU A 187 19.65 -7.66 28.49
C LEU A 187 18.24 -8.25 28.61
N GLU A 188 17.22 -7.40 28.56
CA GLU A 188 15.94 -7.82 28.00
C GLU A 188 16.28 -8.26 26.58
N ALA A 189 16.62 -9.54 26.44
CA ALA A 189 16.67 -10.20 25.16
C ALA A 189 15.32 -9.88 24.52
N GLU A 190 15.33 -9.05 23.47
CA GLU A 190 14.17 -8.86 22.62
C GLU A 190 13.76 -10.25 22.17
N GLU A 191 12.79 -10.86 22.86
CA GLU A 191 12.16 -12.07 22.41
C GLU A 191 11.57 -11.75 21.04
N SER A 192 12.25 -12.21 19.99
CA SER A 192 11.69 -12.33 18.67
C SER A 192 10.53 -13.31 18.77
N CYS A 193 9.31 -12.82 19.05
CA CYS A 193 8.12 -13.65 18.96
C CYS A 193 7.87 -13.89 17.47
N GLU A 194 8.52 -14.91 16.95
CA GLU A 194 8.19 -15.47 15.65
C GLU A 194 6.84 -16.21 15.75
N ALA A 195 6.06 -16.12 14.68
CA ALA A 195 4.80 -16.85 14.59
C ALA A 195 5.04 -18.36 14.58
N SER A 196 4.22 -19.07 15.35
CA SER A 196 4.18 -20.53 15.38
C SER A 196 3.66 -21.11 14.06
N GLU A 197 4.01 -22.37 13.77
CA GLU A 197 3.49 -23.09 12.60
C GLU A 197 1.95 -23.15 12.57
N LEU A 198 1.30 -23.18 13.73
CA LEU A 198 -0.15 -23.11 13.82
C LEU A 198 -0.69 -21.76 13.32
N GLU A 199 -0.05 -20.65 13.68
CA GLU A 199 -0.42 -19.31 13.21
C GLU A 199 -0.16 -19.16 11.70
N LYS A 200 0.95 -19.71 11.20
CA LYS A 200 1.26 -19.76 9.76
C LYS A 200 0.24 -20.60 8.96
N GLN A 201 -0.17 -21.74 9.52
CA GLN A 201 -1.18 -22.58 8.91
C GLN A 201 -2.55 -21.87 8.90
N LYS A 202 -2.94 -21.24 10.01
CA LYS A 202 -4.16 -20.43 10.08
C LYS A 202 -4.17 -19.33 9.02
N ALA A 203 -3.05 -18.62 8.87
CA ALA A 203 -2.93 -17.57 7.85
C ALA A 203 -3.05 -18.11 6.42
N SER A 204 -2.50 -19.30 6.17
CA SER A 204 -2.56 -19.99 4.87
C SER A 204 -3.98 -20.50 4.55
N THR A 205 -4.69 -21.04 5.53
CA THR A 205 -6.10 -21.44 5.36
C THR A 205 -6.98 -20.22 5.10
N ALA A 206 -6.81 -19.17 5.91
CA ALA A 206 -7.53 -17.91 5.77
C ALA A 206 -7.38 -17.30 4.38
N ILE A 207 -6.14 -17.16 3.88
CA ILE A 207 -5.91 -16.60 2.53
C ILE A 207 -6.56 -17.45 1.45
N ASN A 208 -6.54 -18.78 1.58
CA ASN A 208 -7.16 -19.68 0.60
C ASN A 208 -8.69 -19.52 0.57
N ASN A 209 -9.33 -19.40 1.73
CA ASN A 209 -10.78 -19.16 1.84
C ASN A 209 -11.18 -17.84 1.15
N ILE A 210 -10.47 -16.76 1.47
CA ILE A 210 -10.74 -15.43 0.90
C ILE A 210 -10.53 -15.44 -0.61
N LEU A 211 -9.41 -16.00 -1.09
CA LEU A 211 -9.13 -16.08 -2.52
C LEU A 211 -10.17 -16.95 -3.25
N SER A 212 -10.64 -18.04 -2.65
CA SER A 212 -11.71 -18.86 -3.21
C SER A 212 -13.00 -18.07 -3.38
N ALA A 213 -13.37 -17.25 -2.39
CA ALA A 213 -14.53 -16.36 -2.50
C ALA A 213 -14.35 -15.34 -3.62
N LEU A 214 -13.20 -14.66 -3.69
CA LEU A 214 -12.93 -13.67 -4.74
C LEU A 214 -12.97 -14.27 -6.15
N ILE A 215 -12.39 -15.47 -6.34
CA ILE A 215 -12.42 -16.17 -7.63
C ILE A 215 -13.88 -16.47 -8.02
N HIS A 216 -14.65 -17.11 -7.13
CA HIS A 216 -16.04 -17.46 -7.39
C HIS A 216 -16.88 -16.23 -7.78
N TYR A 217 -16.77 -15.12 -7.04
CA TYR A 217 -17.54 -13.92 -7.33
C TYR A 217 -17.01 -13.11 -8.53
N SER A 218 -15.79 -13.37 -8.98
CA SER A 218 -15.25 -12.80 -10.22
C SER A 218 -15.81 -13.50 -11.46
N GLU A 219 -15.97 -14.83 -11.41
CA GLU A 219 -16.53 -15.64 -12.49
C GLU A 219 -17.95 -15.20 -12.86
N LEU A 220 -18.76 -14.82 -11.86
CA LEU A 220 -20.12 -14.31 -12.05
C LEU A 220 -20.20 -13.00 -12.83
N THR A 221 -19.08 -12.27 -12.98
CA THR A 221 -19.03 -11.00 -13.71
C THR A 221 -18.22 -11.07 -15.01
N GLY A 222 -17.58 -12.21 -15.28
CA GLY A 222 -16.65 -12.38 -16.40
C GLY A 222 -15.28 -11.71 -16.22
N SER A 223 -15.06 -10.90 -15.18
CA SER A 223 -13.76 -10.28 -14.85
C SER A 223 -12.90 -11.21 -13.98
N VAL A 224 -12.58 -12.39 -14.50
CA VAL A 224 -12.01 -13.49 -13.72
C VAL A 224 -10.67 -13.11 -13.09
N VAL A 225 -10.49 -13.47 -11.82
CA VAL A 225 -9.23 -13.30 -11.09
C VAL A 225 -8.58 -14.64 -10.77
N CYS A 226 -7.27 -14.63 -10.50
CA CYS A 226 -6.51 -15.82 -10.17
C CYS A 226 -5.42 -15.55 -9.11
N ARG A 227 -4.94 -16.62 -8.46
CA ARG A 227 -3.91 -16.56 -7.42
C ARG A 227 -2.50 -16.38 -7.97
N LYS A 228 -2.21 -16.97 -9.13
CA LYS A 228 -0.91 -16.90 -9.80
C LYS A 228 -1.06 -16.07 -11.06
N ARG A 229 -0.08 -15.23 -11.35
CA ARG A 229 -0.06 -14.43 -12.57
C ARG A 229 -0.19 -15.34 -13.80
N CYS A 230 -1.23 -15.13 -14.58
CA CYS A 230 -1.34 -15.68 -15.93
C CYS A 230 -0.41 -14.89 -16.87
N SER A 231 0.34 -15.57 -17.73
CA SER A 231 1.40 -15.00 -18.56
C SER A 231 0.91 -14.20 -19.78
N SER A 232 -0.39 -14.01 -19.94
CA SER A 232 -0.96 -13.10 -20.94
C SER A 232 -0.84 -11.66 -20.45
N PHE A 233 0.32 -11.04 -20.66
CA PHE A 233 0.46 -9.60 -20.50
C PHE A 233 -0.49 -8.90 -21.49
N ALA A 234 -1.61 -8.35 -21.00
CA ALA A 234 -2.32 -7.37 -21.81
C ALA A 234 -1.49 -6.09 -21.84
N VAL A 235 -1.33 -5.56 -23.05
CA VAL A 235 -0.47 -4.44 -23.36
C VAL A 235 -1.05 -3.17 -22.70
N GLY A 236 -0.26 -2.48 -21.86
CA GLY A 236 -0.59 -1.14 -21.34
C GLY A 236 -0.94 -1.04 -19.84
N SER A 237 -0.95 -2.13 -19.07
CA SER A 237 -1.15 -2.06 -17.61
C SER A 237 0.18 -1.82 -16.88
N LEU A 238 0.24 -0.75 -16.07
CA LEU A 238 1.40 -0.42 -15.27
C LEU A 238 1.48 -1.34 -14.04
N SER A 239 2.69 -1.68 -13.59
CA SER A 239 2.83 -2.44 -12.36
C SER A 239 2.19 -1.69 -11.18
N SER A 240 1.56 -2.44 -10.28
CA SER A 240 0.95 -1.93 -9.04
C SER A 240 1.93 -1.05 -8.23
N SER A 241 3.20 -1.41 -8.31
CA SER A 241 4.33 -0.78 -7.65
C SER A 241 4.70 0.57 -8.26
N LEU A 242 4.69 0.68 -9.59
CA LEU A 242 4.77 1.96 -10.28
C LEU A 242 3.59 2.83 -9.87
N ASN A 243 2.37 2.30 -9.97
CA ASN A 243 1.13 3.05 -9.74
C ASN A 243 1.09 3.64 -8.32
N THR A 244 1.50 2.85 -7.32
CA THR A 244 1.62 3.30 -5.93
C THR A 244 2.67 4.39 -5.75
N SER A 245 3.78 4.33 -6.49
CA SER A 245 4.86 5.32 -6.43
C SER A 245 4.43 6.64 -7.06
N LEU A 246 3.82 6.56 -8.24
CA LEU A 246 3.28 7.72 -8.96
C LEU A 246 2.16 8.41 -8.17
N GLY A 247 1.31 7.67 -7.47
CA GLY A 247 0.22 8.22 -6.66
C GLY A 247 0.65 9.13 -5.49
N ARG A 248 1.94 9.12 -5.12
CA ARG A 248 2.48 10.04 -4.10
C ARG A 248 2.74 11.44 -4.64
N ILE A 249 2.89 11.59 -5.95
CA ILE A 249 3.24 12.84 -6.62
C ILE A 249 1.98 13.71 -6.71
N LYS A 250 2.07 14.95 -6.23
CA LYS A 250 0.91 15.85 -6.09
C LYS A 250 0.69 16.76 -7.29
N GLN A 251 1.66 16.85 -8.20
CA GLN A 251 1.57 17.68 -9.40
C GLN A 251 0.63 17.04 -10.43
N SER A 252 0.08 17.86 -11.33
CA SER A 252 -0.69 17.37 -12.48
C SER A 252 0.28 16.81 -13.53
N PHE A 253 0.22 15.51 -13.75
CA PHE A 253 0.94 14.85 -14.84
C PHE A 253 0.20 13.61 -15.37
N VAL A 254 0.62 13.18 -16.55
CA VAL A 254 0.26 11.90 -17.17
C VAL A 254 1.51 11.17 -17.69
N LEU A 255 1.41 9.84 -17.80
CA LEU A 255 2.36 9.03 -18.56
C LEU A 255 1.71 8.53 -19.83
N THR A 256 2.42 8.63 -20.95
CA THR A 256 2.00 8.07 -22.23
C THR A 256 3.02 7.04 -22.72
N ASP A 257 2.53 5.95 -23.31
CA ASP A 257 3.39 4.86 -23.81
C ASP A 257 3.68 5.04 -25.31
N PRO A 258 4.93 5.35 -25.71
CA PRO A 258 5.28 5.54 -27.12
C PRO A 258 5.34 4.25 -27.94
N HIS A 259 5.30 3.07 -27.31
CA HIS A 259 5.32 1.77 -28.00
C HIS A 259 3.91 1.30 -28.38
N LEU A 260 2.88 1.96 -27.87
CA LEU A 260 1.48 1.71 -28.21
C LEU A 260 1.01 2.60 -29.37
N PRO A 261 0.12 2.11 -30.24
CA PRO A 261 -0.46 2.92 -31.31
C PRO A 261 -1.07 4.20 -30.75
N ASP A 262 -0.78 5.33 -31.40
CA ASP A 262 -1.30 6.66 -31.02
C ASP A 262 -0.77 7.25 -29.70
N MET A 263 0.22 6.62 -29.05
CA MET A 263 0.85 7.11 -27.81
C MET A 263 -0.19 7.44 -26.71
N PRO A 264 -0.99 6.45 -26.28
CA PRO A 264 -2.09 6.65 -25.35
C PRO A 264 -1.58 6.92 -23.93
N ILE A 265 -2.43 7.55 -23.11
CA ILE A 265 -2.20 7.71 -21.68
C ILE A 265 -2.35 6.35 -20.99
N VAL A 266 -1.30 5.95 -20.26
CA VAL A 266 -1.28 4.74 -19.42
C VAL A 266 -1.36 5.06 -17.92
N TYR A 267 -1.10 6.31 -17.54
CA TYR A 267 -1.32 6.82 -16.17
C TYR A 267 -1.79 8.27 -16.17
N ALA A 268 -2.75 8.57 -15.31
CA ALA A 268 -3.17 9.93 -15.02
C ALA A 268 -3.21 10.19 -13.50
N SER A 269 -2.46 11.22 -13.08
CA SER A 269 -2.47 11.68 -11.68
C SER A 269 -3.84 12.23 -11.26
N ASP A 270 -4.16 12.16 -9.97
CA ASP A 270 -5.41 12.70 -9.45
C ASP A 270 -5.53 14.22 -9.70
N ALA A 271 -4.41 14.95 -9.65
CA ALA A 271 -4.36 16.38 -9.95
C ALA A 271 -4.67 16.69 -11.43
N PHE A 272 -4.26 15.83 -12.36
CA PHE A 272 -4.63 15.95 -13.77
C PHE A 272 -6.13 15.74 -13.99
N LEU A 273 -6.69 14.70 -13.39
CA LEU A 273 -8.13 14.42 -13.50
C LEU A 273 -8.97 15.58 -12.93
N HIS A 274 -8.57 16.09 -11.77
CA HIS A 274 -9.25 17.22 -11.13
C HIS A 274 -9.14 18.51 -11.95
N SER A 275 -7.94 18.86 -12.44
CA SER A 275 -7.71 20.12 -13.17
C SER A 275 -8.38 20.14 -14.55
N THR A 276 -8.58 18.97 -15.18
CA THR A 276 -9.18 18.86 -16.52
C THR A 276 -10.66 18.50 -16.50
N GLY A 277 -11.18 17.98 -15.38
CA GLY A 277 -12.57 17.54 -15.23
C GLY A 277 -12.88 16.18 -15.85
N TYR A 278 -11.90 15.49 -16.43
CA TYR A 278 -12.08 14.14 -16.98
C TYR A 278 -11.91 13.06 -15.92
N SER A 279 -12.69 11.98 -16.04
CA SER A 279 -12.51 10.78 -15.23
C SER A 279 -11.36 9.92 -15.75
N ARG A 280 -10.83 9.04 -14.88
CA ARG A 280 -9.73 8.14 -15.25
C ARG A 280 -10.10 7.22 -16.42
N GLN A 281 -11.33 6.72 -16.44
CA GLN A 281 -11.83 5.83 -17.49
C GLN A 281 -11.91 6.53 -18.86
N GLU A 282 -12.13 7.85 -18.87
CA GLU A 282 -12.21 8.63 -20.11
C GLU A 282 -10.83 8.98 -20.68
N VAL A 283 -9.78 9.00 -19.86
CA VAL A 283 -8.44 9.44 -20.29
C VAL A 283 -7.49 8.29 -20.57
N ILE A 284 -7.58 7.18 -19.81
CA ILE A 284 -6.71 6.02 -20.02
C ILE A 284 -7.01 5.42 -21.40
N GLY A 285 -5.95 5.03 -22.13
CA GLY A 285 -6.06 4.51 -23.49
C GLY A 285 -6.23 5.57 -24.58
N HIS A 286 -6.36 6.85 -24.22
CA HIS A 286 -6.55 7.94 -25.19
C HIS A 286 -5.31 8.83 -25.27
N ASN A 287 -5.06 9.41 -26.45
CA ASN A 287 -4.02 10.42 -26.60
C ASN A 287 -4.45 11.76 -25.98
N CYS A 288 -3.54 12.48 -25.32
CA CYS A 288 -3.83 13.76 -24.65
C CYS A 288 -4.40 14.87 -25.56
N ARG A 289 -4.42 14.70 -26.88
CA ARG A 289 -4.96 15.69 -27.83
C ARG A 289 -6.45 16.01 -27.62
N PHE A 290 -7.18 15.23 -26.83
CA PHE A 290 -8.56 15.58 -26.44
C PHE A 290 -8.64 16.91 -25.67
N LEU A 291 -7.53 17.40 -25.10
CA LEU A 291 -7.44 18.72 -24.47
C LEU A 291 -7.23 19.85 -25.48
N ASN A 292 -7.02 19.56 -26.76
CA ASN A 292 -6.89 20.57 -27.80
C ASN A 292 -8.27 21.10 -28.20
N GLY A 293 -8.32 22.34 -28.68
CA GLY A 293 -9.55 22.95 -29.20
C GLY A 293 -9.25 24.06 -30.20
N PRO A 294 -10.26 24.89 -30.57
CA PRO A 294 -10.18 25.81 -31.70
C PRO A 294 -9.02 26.82 -31.64
N GLY A 295 -8.69 27.29 -30.44
CA GLY A 295 -7.59 28.23 -30.20
C GLY A 295 -6.24 27.59 -29.84
N THR A 296 -6.09 26.26 -29.96
CA THR A 296 -4.82 25.59 -29.67
C THR A 296 -3.80 25.89 -30.77
N ASP A 297 -2.67 26.48 -30.37
CA ASP A 297 -1.59 26.86 -31.29
C ASP A 297 -0.96 25.64 -31.99
N VAL A 298 -0.90 25.71 -33.32
CA VAL A 298 -0.33 24.68 -34.19
C VAL A 298 1.19 24.64 -34.11
N GLU A 299 1.86 25.77 -33.87
CA GLU A 299 3.32 25.82 -33.72
C GLU A 299 3.76 25.07 -32.45
N ALA A 300 3.09 25.31 -31.33
CA ALA A 300 3.30 24.54 -30.09
C ALA A 300 3.10 23.02 -30.32
N LEU A 301 2.08 22.61 -31.08
CA LEU A 301 1.86 21.20 -31.42
C LEU A 301 2.99 20.63 -32.30
N CYS A 302 3.50 21.41 -33.25
CA CYS A 302 4.64 21.03 -34.08
C CYS A 302 5.90 20.83 -33.24
N GLN A 303 6.17 21.76 -32.31
CA GLN A 303 7.29 21.67 -31.38
C GLN A 303 7.22 20.40 -30.51
N ILE A 304 6.02 20.07 -29.99
CA ILE A 304 5.80 18.82 -29.24
C ILE A 304 6.13 17.61 -30.11
N ARG A 305 5.61 17.54 -31.35
CA ARG A 305 5.86 16.41 -32.26
C ARG A 305 7.35 16.26 -32.56
N LYS A 306 8.04 17.35 -32.87
CA LYS A 306 9.49 17.36 -33.11
C LYS A 306 10.27 16.89 -31.89
N SER A 307 9.90 17.34 -30.70
CA SER A 307 10.52 16.93 -29.44
C SER A 307 10.38 15.43 -29.19
N ILE A 308 9.19 14.86 -29.46
CA ILE A 308 8.94 13.42 -29.32
C ILE A 308 9.73 12.62 -30.36
N GLN A 309 9.78 13.07 -31.61
CA GLN A 309 10.55 12.42 -32.68
C GLN A 309 12.07 12.42 -32.41
N THR A 310 12.58 13.46 -31.76
CA THR A 310 14.00 13.61 -31.43
C THR A 310 14.37 13.10 -30.04
N GLU A 311 13.42 12.48 -29.33
CA GLU A 311 13.55 12.05 -27.94
C GLU A 311 14.12 13.12 -26.99
N GLN A 312 13.74 14.37 -27.22
CA GLN A 312 14.13 15.52 -26.40
C GLN A 312 12.98 15.95 -25.48
N ALA A 313 13.34 16.66 -24.42
CA ALA A 313 12.35 17.35 -23.59
C ALA A 313 11.98 18.71 -24.22
N CYS A 314 10.73 19.12 -24.06
CA CYS A 314 10.29 20.46 -24.42
C CYS A 314 9.36 21.03 -23.35
N THR A 315 9.33 22.35 -23.26
CA THR A 315 8.33 23.11 -22.51
C THR A 315 7.63 24.02 -23.49
N VAL A 316 6.31 23.96 -23.54
CA VAL A 316 5.50 24.83 -24.39
C VAL A 316 4.36 25.42 -23.58
N ARG A 317 3.96 26.63 -23.94
CA ARG A 317 2.75 27.26 -23.43
C ARG A 317 1.64 27.03 -24.44
N ILE A 318 0.60 26.28 -24.08
CA ILE A 318 -0.44 25.84 -25.01
C ILE A 318 -1.83 26.10 -24.42
N LEU A 319 -2.76 26.56 -25.26
CA LEU A 319 -4.16 26.71 -24.86
C LEU A 319 -4.86 25.34 -24.90
N ASN A 320 -5.36 24.90 -23.76
CA ASN A 320 -6.10 23.64 -23.60
C ASN A 320 -7.53 23.88 -23.13
N TYR A 321 -8.37 22.86 -23.30
CA TYR A 321 -9.80 22.89 -22.99
C TYR A 321 -10.14 21.76 -22.03
N ARG A 322 -10.93 22.08 -21.01
CA ARG A 322 -11.44 21.11 -20.04
C ARG A 322 -12.69 20.41 -20.57
N LYS A 323 -13.14 19.40 -19.83
CA LYS A 323 -14.38 18.67 -20.14
C LYS A 323 -15.61 19.58 -20.23
N ASP A 324 -15.67 20.63 -19.41
CA ASP A 324 -16.73 21.64 -19.41
C ASP A 324 -16.61 22.68 -20.54
N LYS A 325 -15.62 22.49 -21.44
CA LYS A 325 -15.27 23.38 -22.56
C LYS A 325 -14.62 24.72 -22.16
N SER A 326 -14.37 24.95 -20.87
CA SER A 326 -13.57 26.11 -20.43
C SER A 326 -12.13 25.97 -20.93
N SER A 327 -11.53 27.09 -21.35
CA SER A 327 -10.13 27.12 -21.79
C SER A 327 -9.18 27.46 -20.63
N PHE A 328 -7.91 27.08 -20.77
CA PHE A 328 -6.83 27.50 -19.88
C PHE A 328 -5.47 27.47 -20.54
N TRP A 329 -4.58 28.32 -20.06
CA TRP A 329 -3.18 28.31 -20.44
C TRP A 329 -2.44 27.24 -19.66
N ASN A 330 -2.01 26.21 -20.38
CA ASN A 330 -1.24 25.11 -19.84
C ASN A 330 0.25 25.33 -20.17
N LEU A 331 1.06 25.57 -19.14
CA LEU A 331 2.50 25.45 -19.26
C LEU A 331 2.86 23.96 -19.20
N LEU A 332 2.99 23.36 -20.39
CA LEU A 332 3.15 21.93 -20.60
C LEU A 332 4.63 21.58 -20.75
N HIS A 333 5.14 20.72 -19.86
CA HIS A 333 6.47 20.13 -20.01
C HIS A 333 6.37 18.65 -20.38
N ILE A 334 7.05 18.25 -21.46
CA ILE A 334 7.11 16.88 -21.94
C ILE A 334 8.55 16.40 -21.86
N SER A 335 8.79 15.23 -21.27
CA SER A 335 10.13 14.65 -21.15
C SER A 335 10.09 13.14 -21.37
N PRO A 336 11.06 12.56 -22.10
CA PRO A 336 11.20 11.11 -22.17
C PRO A 336 11.60 10.55 -20.80
N VAL A 337 11.00 9.42 -20.44
CA VAL A 337 11.33 8.62 -19.27
C VAL A 337 11.99 7.35 -19.75
N ARG A 338 13.26 7.17 -19.36
CA ARG A 338 14.10 6.05 -19.77
C ARG A 338 14.20 5.02 -18.65
N ASP A 339 14.19 3.75 -19.02
CA ASP A 339 14.49 2.65 -18.11
C ASP A 339 15.99 2.56 -17.77
N ALA A 340 16.40 1.51 -17.05
CA ALA A 340 17.80 1.26 -16.71
C ALA A 340 18.69 0.96 -17.93
N SER A 341 18.10 0.50 -19.05
CA SER A 341 18.84 0.27 -20.30
C SER A 341 19.07 1.55 -21.11
N GLY A 342 18.43 2.65 -20.73
CA GLY A 342 18.46 3.91 -21.47
C GLY A 342 17.39 4.03 -22.57
N LYS A 343 16.55 2.99 -22.76
CA LYS A 343 15.44 3.02 -23.71
C LYS A 343 14.29 3.86 -23.17
N VAL A 344 13.67 4.69 -24.02
CA VAL A 344 12.45 5.41 -23.65
C VAL A 344 11.32 4.41 -23.46
N VAL A 345 10.77 4.35 -22.24
CA VAL A 345 9.62 3.49 -21.92
C VAL A 345 8.33 4.28 -21.79
N PHE A 346 8.40 5.55 -21.40
CA PHE A 346 7.25 6.44 -21.33
C PHE A 346 7.64 7.86 -21.72
N TYR A 347 6.65 8.68 -22.02
CA TYR A 347 6.75 10.14 -21.95
C TYR A 347 5.96 10.64 -20.75
N ILE A 348 6.59 11.45 -19.90
CA ILE A 348 5.88 12.22 -18.89
C ILE A 348 5.43 13.54 -19.49
N ARG A 349 4.18 13.93 -19.22
CA ARG A 349 3.66 15.26 -19.52
C ARG A 349 3.17 15.89 -18.22
N VAL A 350 3.82 16.95 -17.78
CA VAL A 350 3.44 17.71 -16.57
C VAL A 350 2.72 18.98 -16.99
N GLN A 351 1.55 19.22 -16.43
CA GLN A 351 0.72 20.39 -16.72
C GLN A 351 0.74 21.37 -15.56
N LEU A 352 0.79 22.66 -15.87
CA LEU A 352 0.60 23.73 -14.91
C LEU A 352 -0.38 24.75 -15.49
N ASP A 353 -1.52 24.92 -14.83
CA ASP A 353 -2.52 25.92 -15.18
C ASP A 353 -2.10 27.29 -14.65
N GLU A 354 -1.73 28.20 -15.55
CA GLU A 354 -1.29 29.56 -15.23
C GLU A 354 -2.42 30.45 -14.67
N GLY A 355 -3.69 30.11 -14.94
CA GLY A 355 -4.84 30.85 -14.45
C GLY A 355 -5.25 30.49 -13.02
N SER A 356 -4.70 29.41 -12.47
CA SER A 356 -5.01 28.97 -11.10
C SER A 356 -4.30 29.87 -10.08
N LYS A 357 -5.07 30.51 -9.18
CA LYS A 357 -4.54 31.27 -8.03
C LYS A 357 -3.77 30.33 -7.10
N ASN A 358 -2.51 30.06 -7.40
CA ASN A 358 -1.59 29.45 -6.44
C ASN A 358 -1.08 30.55 -5.51
N GLU A 359 -1.94 31.02 -4.61
CA GLU A 359 -1.50 31.81 -3.47
C GLU A 359 -0.63 30.91 -2.58
N GLY A 360 0.67 31.22 -2.50
CA GLY A 360 1.51 30.81 -1.39
C GLY A 360 2.36 29.54 -1.54
N GLN A 361 3.23 29.41 -2.54
CA GLN A 361 4.48 28.63 -2.43
C GLN A 361 5.58 29.25 -3.31
N GLY A 362 6.66 29.74 -2.70
CA GLY A 362 7.78 30.46 -3.35
C GLY A 362 8.68 29.63 -4.28
N LEU A 363 8.14 28.60 -4.94
CA LEU A 363 8.85 27.79 -5.94
C LEU A 363 8.49 28.26 -7.35
N ASN A 364 9.51 28.56 -8.16
CA ASN A 364 9.36 28.90 -9.57
C ASN A 364 8.53 27.79 -10.30
N ALA A 365 7.62 28.19 -11.19
CA ALA A 365 6.81 27.30 -12.04
C ALA A 365 7.65 26.18 -12.68
N GLN A 366 8.86 26.52 -13.14
CA GLN A 366 9.80 25.57 -13.72
C GLN A 366 10.27 24.50 -12.72
N MET A 367 10.52 24.87 -11.46
CA MET A 367 10.89 23.91 -10.41
C MET A 367 9.76 22.93 -10.11
N ARG A 368 8.50 23.39 -10.15
CA ARG A 368 7.33 22.50 -9.96
C ARG A 368 7.23 21.47 -11.07
N LEU A 369 7.44 21.88 -12.33
CA LEU A 369 7.43 20.99 -13.48
C LEU A 369 8.56 19.96 -13.40
N LEU A 370 9.80 20.43 -13.21
CA LEU A 370 10.99 19.56 -13.18
C LEU A 370 11.01 18.64 -11.95
N GLY A 371 10.48 19.07 -10.80
CA GLY A 371 10.36 18.24 -9.61
C GLY A 371 9.49 17.01 -9.84
N ALA A 372 8.35 17.16 -10.53
CA ALA A 372 7.48 16.04 -10.90
C ALA A 372 8.19 15.09 -11.89
N VAL A 373 8.89 15.63 -12.89
CA VAL A 373 9.68 14.84 -13.84
C VAL A 373 10.75 14.02 -13.12
N GLY A 374 11.48 14.62 -12.19
CA GLY A 374 12.50 13.93 -11.39
C GLY A 374 11.90 12.77 -10.59
N ALA A 375 10.80 13.02 -9.87
CA ALA A 375 10.13 12.01 -9.07
C ALA A 375 9.63 10.81 -9.92
N VAL A 376 9.06 11.08 -11.09
CA VAL A 376 8.61 10.02 -12.01
C VAL A 376 9.78 9.25 -12.62
N LYS A 377 10.85 9.93 -13.05
CA LYS A 377 12.04 9.26 -13.59
C LYS A 377 12.66 8.31 -12.56
N VAL A 378 12.70 8.72 -11.29
CA VAL A 378 13.14 7.85 -10.18
C VAL A 378 12.20 6.66 -10.01
N ALA A 379 10.88 6.88 -10.00
CA ALA A 379 9.89 5.81 -9.84
C ALA A 379 10.01 4.75 -10.94
N VAL A 380 10.17 5.15 -12.20
CA VAL A 380 10.30 4.24 -13.35
C VAL A 380 11.62 3.47 -13.31
N ARG A 381 12.76 4.15 -13.08
CA ARG A 381 14.07 3.49 -12.99
C ARG A 381 14.14 2.46 -11.87
N SER A 382 13.44 2.71 -10.76
CA SER A 382 13.41 1.82 -9.60
C SER A 382 12.69 0.49 -9.86
N LEU A 383 11.96 0.35 -10.98
CA LEU A 383 11.26 -0.90 -11.34
C LEU A 383 12.09 -1.80 -12.24
N SER A 384 12.93 -1.23 -13.10
CA SER A 384 13.84 -1.97 -13.97
C SER A 384 15.02 -2.61 -13.21
N MET A 385 15.12 -2.40 -11.90
CA MET A 385 16.15 -2.97 -11.01
C MET A 385 15.69 -4.28 -10.35
N GLY A 386 14.76 -5.02 -10.97
CA GLY A 386 14.49 -6.42 -10.57
C GLY A 386 15.78 -7.26 -10.66
N PRO A 387 15.96 -8.26 -9.79
CA PRO A 387 17.18 -9.06 -9.78
C PRO A 387 17.40 -9.66 -11.16
N GLY A 388 18.51 -9.28 -11.81
CA GLY A 388 18.97 -9.98 -12.99
C GLY A 388 19.17 -11.47 -12.65
N PRO A 389 19.06 -12.36 -13.63
CA PRO A 389 19.34 -13.77 -13.38
C PRO A 389 20.75 -13.86 -12.82
N SER A 390 20.87 -14.31 -11.57
CA SER A 390 22.14 -14.80 -11.05
C SER A 390 22.57 -15.91 -12.00
N LYS A 391 23.59 -15.63 -12.81
CA LYS A 391 24.20 -16.66 -13.65
C LYS A 391 24.71 -17.77 -12.71
N PRO A 392 24.54 -19.05 -13.12
CA PRO A 392 24.96 -20.20 -12.34
C PRO A 392 26.47 -20.22 -12.10
#